data_AF-A0A8T5JAI4-F1
#
_entry.id   AF-A0A8T5JAI4-F1
#
_cell.length_a   1.000
_cell.length_b   1.000
_cell.length_c   1.000
_cell.angle_alpha   90.00
_cell.angle_beta   90.00
_cell.angle_gamma   90.00
#
_symmetry.space_group_name_H-M   'P 1'
#
loop_
_entity.id
_entity.type
_entity.pdbx_description
1 polymer ?
#
loop_
_entity_poly.entity_id
_entity_poly.type
_entity_poly.pdbx_seq_one_letter_code
_entity_poly.pdbx_strand_id
1 'polypeptide(L)'
;MEENKKAVVLYSGGLDSRLAICLLAEQGFEITALYFNLPYGCGCCNLNCNFNFTQKNEVKLKVFDVTKEPYLSEYLELIKNPKYGTGAGINPCRDCKAYIFKKAKEFADENNIDVIATGEVLGQRPMSQVGPAMKIIDNEIGYEMLRPLSAKLLKETSWEKSGLVDREKLLKIQGRGRKEQMALADKFKIKYPTPGGGCLLCEKIPAARLKILLEKNLVNETTLPLSICGRHFMIDDVWFVVARNGNECDVVDKFENSIIGDKGQPSVYFSNESGKDIAGKLQIAYETGDNEEKRDKFEKFKI
;
A
#
# COMPACT_ATOMS: atom_id res chain seq x y z
N MET A 1 -5.14 5.76 -40.10
CA MET A 1 -4.94 4.85 -38.95
C MET A 1 -5.57 5.56 -37.77
N GLU A 2 -6.63 5.02 -37.17
CA GLU A 2 -7.07 5.54 -35.87
C GLU A 2 -5.90 5.38 -34.91
N GLU A 3 -5.48 6.49 -34.31
CA GLU A 3 -4.43 6.51 -33.31
C GLU A 3 -4.97 5.73 -32.09
N ASN A 4 -4.30 4.62 -31.73
CA ASN A 4 -4.75 3.80 -30.61
C ASN A 4 -4.77 4.65 -29.34
N LYS A 5 -5.97 4.87 -28.78
CA LYS A 5 -6.15 5.60 -27.52
C LYS A 5 -5.44 4.82 -26.41
N LYS A 6 -4.53 5.44 -25.67
CA LYS A 6 -3.83 4.81 -24.54
C LYS A 6 -4.24 5.45 -23.24
N ALA A 7 -4.36 4.64 -22.19
CA ALA A 7 -4.57 5.15 -20.84
C ALA A 7 -3.78 4.35 -19.80
N VAL A 8 -3.30 5.07 -18.80
CA VAL A 8 -2.76 4.52 -17.57
C VAL A 8 -3.87 4.48 -16.52
N VAL A 9 -4.04 3.35 -15.84
CA VAL A 9 -4.98 3.23 -14.71
C VAL A 9 -4.25 2.82 -13.45
N LEU A 10 -4.38 3.64 -12.40
CA LEU A 10 -3.91 3.31 -11.06
C LEU A 10 -4.72 2.13 -10.52
N TYR A 11 -4.08 0.97 -10.45
CA TYR A 11 -4.70 -0.32 -10.23
C TYR A 11 -4.35 -0.87 -8.86
N SER A 12 -5.35 -0.94 -7.97
CA SER A 12 -5.19 -1.48 -6.60
C SER A 12 -5.57 -2.95 -6.47
N GLY A 13 -6.11 -3.55 -7.53
CA GLY A 13 -6.73 -4.88 -7.48
C GLY A 13 -8.15 -4.92 -6.91
N GLY A 14 -8.62 -3.85 -6.29
CA GLY A 14 -9.98 -3.74 -5.76
C GLY A 14 -11.04 -3.49 -6.85
N LEU A 15 -12.31 -3.60 -6.44
CA LEU A 15 -13.49 -3.39 -7.29
C LEU A 15 -13.42 -2.07 -8.08
N ASP A 16 -13.22 -0.95 -7.40
CA ASP A 16 -13.33 0.38 -8.01
C ASP A 16 -12.28 0.57 -9.14
N SER A 17 -11.03 0.13 -8.93
CA SER A 17 -9.99 0.21 -9.97
C SER A 17 -10.25 -0.74 -11.15
N ARG A 18 -10.87 -1.91 -10.92
CA ARG A 18 -11.27 -2.83 -12.01
C ARG A 18 -12.37 -2.21 -12.87
N LEU A 19 -13.34 -1.55 -12.26
CA LEU A 19 -14.41 -0.86 -12.97
C LEU A 19 -13.89 0.33 -13.80
N ALA A 20 -12.93 1.09 -13.28
CA ALA A 20 -12.29 2.17 -14.04
C ALA A 20 -11.61 1.63 -15.31
N ILE A 21 -10.93 0.48 -15.23
CA ILE A 21 -10.36 -0.21 -16.39
C ILE A 21 -11.46 -0.60 -17.38
N CYS A 22 -12.54 -1.26 -16.93
CA CYS A 22 -13.62 -1.70 -17.82
C CYS A 22 -14.30 -0.54 -18.54
N LEU A 23 -14.55 0.58 -17.85
CA LEU A 23 -15.18 1.78 -18.44
C LEU A 23 -14.32 2.41 -19.54
N LEU A 24 -12.99 2.42 -19.39
CA LEU A 24 -12.09 2.95 -20.41
C LEU A 24 -11.88 1.94 -21.55
N ALA A 25 -11.80 0.64 -21.24
CA ALA A 25 -11.72 -0.41 -22.25
C ALA A 25 -12.96 -0.42 -23.17
N GLU A 26 -14.18 -0.23 -22.64
CA GLU A 26 -15.42 -0.06 -23.44
C GLU A 26 -15.37 1.17 -24.38
N GLN A 27 -14.47 2.13 -24.11
CA GLN A 27 -14.25 3.30 -24.95
C GLN A 27 -13.11 3.12 -25.96
N GLY A 28 -12.53 1.92 -26.05
CA GLY A 28 -11.47 1.58 -27.02
C GLY A 28 -10.07 1.98 -26.57
N PHE A 29 -9.84 2.21 -25.27
CA PHE A 29 -8.50 2.48 -24.76
C PHE A 29 -7.68 1.20 -24.57
N GLU A 30 -6.43 1.22 -25.05
CA GLU A 30 -5.38 0.29 -24.65
C GLU A 30 -4.89 0.67 -23.25
N ILE A 31 -5.15 -0.22 -22.27
CA ILE A 31 -4.91 0.08 -20.85
C ILE A 31 -3.56 -0.49 -20.38
N THR A 32 -2.79 0.36 -19.71
CA THR A 32 -1.70 -0.07 -18.81
C THR A 32 -2.09 0.16 -17.36
N ALA A 33 -2.33 -0.92 -16.62
CA ALA A 33 -2.59 -0.90 -15.19
C ALA A 33 -1.27 -0.76 -14.41
N LEU A 34 -1.18 0.24 -13.52
CA LEU A 34 -0.04 0.41 -12.62
C LEU A 34 -0.41 -0.07 -11.23
N TYR A 35 0.28 -1.12 -10.78
CA TYR A 35 0.15 -1.67 -9.43
C TYR A 35 1.35 -1.26 -8.58
N PHE A 36 1.10 -0.59 -7.47
CA PHE A 36 2.13 -0.19 -6.50
C PHE A 36 2.12 -1.16 -5.33
N ASN A 37 3.18 -1.96 -5.21
CA ASN A 37 3.39 -2.86 -4.09
C ASN A 37 3.96 -2.07 -2.91
N LEU A 38 3.08 -1.55 -2.06
CA LEU A 38 3.47 -0.73 -0.91
C LEU A 38 3.89 -1.61 0.29
N PRO A 39 4.93 -1.22 1.04
CA PRO A 39 5.42 -2.01 2.19
C PRO A 39 4.41 -2.21 3.31
N TYR A 40 3.51 -1.23 3.51
CA TYR A 40 2.51 -1.24 4.59
C TYR A 40 1.07 -1.17 4.08
N GLY A 41 0.89 -1.34 2.76
CA GLY A 41 -0.43 -1.40 2.15
C GLY A 41 -1.04 -2.78 2.37
N CYS A 42 -2.22 -2.86 2.98
CA CYS A 42 -3.03 -4.06 2.91
C CYS A 42 -3.70 -4.10 1.53
N GLY A 43 -3.10 -4.84 0.60
CA GLY A 43 -3.72 -5.15 -0.68
C GLY A 43 -5.04 -5.88 -0.45
N CYS A 44 -6.08 -5.52 -1.20
CA CYS A 44 -7.32 -6.33 -1.20
C CYS A 44 -7.10 -7.69 -1.87
N CYS A 45 -6.01 -7.86 -2.63
CA CYS A 45 -5.74 -9.03 -3.46
C CYS A 45 -4.22 -9.22 -3.59
N ASN A 46 -3.77 -10.47 -3.72
CA ASN A 46 -2.36 -10.79 -3.98
C ASN A 46 -2.00 -10.58 -5.46
N LEU A 47 -0.70 -10.57 -5.78
CA LEU A 47 -0.19 -10.41 -7.14
C LEU A 47 -0.85 -11.39 -8.14
N ASN A 48 -1.11 -12.63 -7.74
CA ASN A 48 -1.75 -13.64 -8.60
C ASN A 48 -3.19 -13.26 -8.98
N CYS A 49 -3.99 -12.80 -8.03
CA CYS A 49 -5.36 -12.37 -8.32
C CYS A 49 -5.39 -11.07 -9.16
N ASN A 50 -4.37 -10.22 -9.04
CA ASN A 50 -4.20 -9.05 -9.89
C ASN A 50 -3.86 -9.44 -11.32
N PHE A 51 -2.91 -10.35 -11.47
CA PHE A 51 -2.45 -10.89 -12.75
C PHE A 51 -3.58 -11.62 -13.50
N ASN A 52 -4.36 -12.43 -12.80
CA ASN A 52 -5.52 -13.13 -13.38
C ASN A 52 -6.56 -12.15 -13.96
N PHE A 53 -6.82 -11.04 -13.27
CA PHE A 53 -7.73 -10.01 -13.79
C PHE A 53 -7.15 -9.34 -15.03
N THR A 54 -5.88 -8.92 -14.99
CA THR A 54 -5.28 -8.18 -16.11
C THR A 54 -5.14 -9.05 -17.35
N GLN A 55 -4.74 -10.32 -17.21
CA GLN A 55 -4.69 -11.26 -18.33
C GLN A 55 -6.06 -11.51 -18.96
N LYS A 56 -7.09 -11.77 -18.14
CA LYS A 56 -8.45 -12.05 -18.65
C LYS A 56 -9.05 -10.87 -19.42
N ASN A 57 -8.64 -9.64 -19.11
CA ASN A 57 -9.15 -8.42 -19.73
C ASN A 57 -8.15 -7.78 -20.71
N GLU A 58 -7.08 -8.50 -21.10
CA GLU A 58 -6.07 -8.02 -22.06
C GLU A 58 -5.40 -6.69 -21.65
N VAL A 59 -5.22 -6.49 -20.34
CA VAL A 59 -4.63 -5.29 -19.76
C VAL A 59 -3.14 -5.51 -19.46
N LYS A 60 -2.29 -4.59 -19.89
CA LYS A 60 -0.87 -4.60 -19.51
C LYS A 60 -0.72 -4.25 -18.04
N LEU A 61 0.09 -5.01 -17.29
CA LEU A 61 0.34 -4.75 -15.87
C LEU A 61 1.80 -4.31 -15.68
N LYS A 62 1.99 -3.11 -15.14
CA LYS A 62 3.28 -2.63 -14.64
C LYS A 62 3.26 -2.63 -13.12
N VAL A 63 4.24 -3.29 -12.51
CA VAL A 63 4.43 -3.30 -11.06
C VAL A 63 5.52 -2.32 -10.68
N PHE A 64 5.21 -1.43 -9.74
CA PHE A 64 6.16 -0.62 -9.00
C PHE A 64 6.35 -1.25 -7.63
N ASP A 65 7.50 -1.88 -7.41
CA ASP A 65 7.80 -2.49 -6.12
C ASP A 65 8.38 -1.45 -5.16
N VAL A 66 7.51 -0.88 -4.32
CA VAL A 66 7.88 0.15 -3.32
C VAL A 66 8.50 -0.49 -2.07
N THR A 67 8.69 -1.80 -2.08
CA THR A 67 9.50 -2.52 -1.07
C THR A 67 10.98 -2.56 -1.43
N LYS A 68 11.36 -1.98 -2.57
CA LYS A 68 12.71 -2.01 -3.16
C LYS A 68 13.24 -0.60 -3.44
N GLU A 69 14.56 -0.44 -3.39
CA GLU A 69 15.20 0.81 -3.80
C GLU A 69 15.09 1.05 -5.31
N PRO A 70 15.02 2.31 -5.77
CA PRO A 70 15.06 3.56 -4.98
C PRO A 70 13.71 3.98 -4.36
N TYR A 71 12.62 3.27 -4.65
CA TYR A 71 11.28 3.68 -4.23
C TYR A 71 11.04 3.55 -2.72
N LEU A 72 11.71 2.59 -2.08
CA LEU A 72 11.53 2.34 -0.66
C LEU A 72 12.02 3.54 0.17
N SER A 73 13.22 4.03 -0.06
CA SER A 73 13.75 5.18 0.68
C SER A 73 12.87 6.43 0.52
N GLU A 74 12.43 6.74 -0.71
CA GLU A 74 11.46 7.82 -0.97
C GLU A 74 10.16 7.65 -0.16
N TYR A 75 9.64 6.42 -0.11
CA TYR A 75 8.39 6.13 0.58
C TYR A 75 8.53 6.12 2.12
N LEU A 76 9.64 5.63 2.66
CA LEU A 76 9.93 5.67 4.09
C LEU A 76 10.09 7.12 4.58
N GLU A 77 10.78 7.96 3.81
CA GLU A 77 10.91 9.40 4.13
C GLU A 77 9.55 10.10 4.12
N LEU A 78 8.69 9.77 3.16
CA LEU A 78 7.31 10.27 3.12
C LEU A 78 6.51 9.89 4.36
N ILE A 79 6.64 8.65 4.86
CA ILE A 79 5.95 8.22 6.09
C ILE A 79 6.53 8.91 7.31
N LYS A 80 7.85 9.09 7.34
CA LYS A 80 8.57 9.73 8.44
C LYS A 80 8.20 11.21 8.56
N ASN A 81 8.11 11.92 7.44
CA ASN A 81 7.90 13.36 7.38
C ASN A 81 6.75 13.74 6.40
N PRO A 82 5.49 13.43 6.73
CA PRO A 82 4.37 13.70 5.84
C PRO A 82 4.04 15.20 5.77
N LYS A 83 3.90 15.74 4.56
CA LYS A 83 3.61 17.17 4.32
C LYS A 83 2.20 17.56 4.76
N TYR A 84 1.23 16.66 4.60
CA TYR A 84 -0.19 16.95 4.88
C TYR A 84 -0.68 16.38 6.22
N GLY A 85 0.25 15.96 7.08
CA GLY A 85 -0.04 15.30 8.35
C GLY A 85 -0.57 13.88 8.18
N THR A 86 -0.97 13.27 9.30
CA THR A 86 -1.43 11.87 9.34
C THR A 86 -2.90 11.75 9.73
N GLY A 87 -3.51 10.62 9.36
CA GLY A 87 -4.82 10.20 9.86
C GLY A 87 -4.70 9.34 11.12
N ALA A 88 -5.48 8.25 11.18
CA ALA A 88 -5.29 7.23 12.22
C ALA A 88 -3.85 6.69 12.20
N GLY A 89 -3.26 6.53 13.38
CA GLY A 89 -1.87 6.09 13.53
C GLY A 89 -0.90 7.07 12.86
N ILE A 90 -0.06 6.55 11.97
CA ILE A 90 0.89 7.34 11.18
C ILE A 90 0.51 7.38 9.69
N ASN A 91 -0.74 7.05 9.33
CA ASN A 91 -1.19 6.93 7.94
C ASN A 91 -1.13 8.27 7.17
N PRO A 92 -0.23 8.43 6.18
CA PRO A 92 -0.05 9.67 5.42
C PRO A 92 -0.82 9.58 4.08
N CYS A 93 -2.13 9.31 4.13
CA CYS A 93 -2.88 8.87 2.95
C CYS A 93 -2.88 9.88 1.78
N ARG A 94 -2.81 11.18 2.06
CA ARG A 94 -2.75 12.23 1.02
C ARG A 94 -1.38 12.23 0.35
N ASP A 95 -0.31 12.25 1.13
CA ASP A 95 1.06 12.18 0.64
C ASP A 95 1.30 10.88 -0.16
N CYS A 96 0.88 9.74 0.39
CA CYS A 96 1.01 8.44 -0.29
C CYS A 96 0.32 8.43 -1.66
N LYS A 97 -0.84 9.09 -1.80
CA LYS A 97 -1.51 9.22 -3.10
C LYS A 97 -0.78 10.17 -4.04
N ALA A 98 -0.36 11.32 -3.54
CA ALA A 98 0.40 12.27 -4.34
C ALA A 98 1.69 11.62 -4.89
N TYR A 99 2.39 10.83 -4.06
CA TYR A 99 3.54 10.04 -4.48
C TYR A 99 3.20 9.05 -5.61
N ILE A 100 2.18 8.21 -5.43
CA ILE A 100 1.75 7.22 -6.43
C ILE A 100 1.34 7.90 -7.74
N PHE A 101 0.62 9.02 -7.66
CA PHE A 101 0.17 9.78 -8.82
C PHE A 101 1.35 10.41 -9.57
N LYS A 102 2.31 11.01 -8.87
CA LYS A 102 3.55 11.52 -9.50
C LYS A 102 4.31 10.42 -10.26
N LYS A 103 4.51 9.25 -9.65
CA LYS A 103 5.15 8.10 -10.33
C LYS A 103 4.32 7.59 -11.54
N ALA A 104 3.00 7.65 -11.46
CA ALA A 104 2.15 7.32 -12.61
C ALA A 104 2.26 8.33 -13.75
N LYS A 105 2.43 9.62 -13.43
CA LYS A 105 2.68 10.67 -14.42
C LYS A 105 4.03 10.51 -15.10
N GLU A 106 5.08 10.28 -14.32
CA GLU A 106 6.42 9.96 -14.85
C GLU A 106 6.35 8.80 -15.86
N PHE A 107 5.71 7.69 -15.47
CA PHE A 107 5.53 6.55 -16.36
C PHE A 107 4.71 6.89 -17.62
N ALA A 108 3.62 7.65 -17.47
CA ALA A 108 2.76 8.03 -18.59
C ALA A 108 3.52 8.91 -19.61
N ASP A 109 4.32 9.86 -19.12
CA ASP A 109 5.14 10.76 -19.95
C ASP A 109 6.20 9.98 -20.73
N GLU A 110 6.95 9.10 -20.05
CA GLU A 110 7.97 8.25 -20.69
C GLU A 110 7.38 7.35 -21.79
N ASN A 111 6.10 7.02 -21.70
CA ASN A 111 5.41 6.13 -22.63
C ASN A 111 4.48 6.85 -23.61
N ASN A 112 4.47 8.19 -23.61
CA ASN A 112 3.58 9.02 -24.43
C ASN A 112 2.10 8.62 -24.28
N ILE A 113 1.63 8.56 -23.02
CA ILE A 113 0.25 8.23 -22.68
C ILE A 113 -0.41 9.46 -22.06
N ASP A 114 -1.44 10.00 -22.71
CA ASP A 114 -2.08 11.22 -22.24
C ASP A 114 -3.01 11.00 -21.04
N VAL A 115 -3.81 9.92 -21.07
CA VAL A 115 -4.89 9.73 -20.08
C VAL A 115 -4.38 8.96 -18.86
N ILE A 116 -4.51 9.56 -17.68
CA ILE A 116 -4.23 8.91 -16.39
C ILE A 116 -5.51 8.87 -15.57
N ALA A 117 -5.92 7.67 -15.16
CA ALA A 117 -7.17 7.45 -14.46
C ALA A 117 -7.00 6.66 -13.16
N THR A 118 -7.96 6.81 -12.26
CA THR A 118 -7.99 6.10 -10.98
C THR A 118 -9.40 5.65 -10.63
N GLY A 119 -9.51 4.57 -9.84
CA GLY A 119 -10.78 4.09 -9.29
C GLY A 119 -11.29 4.90 -8.09
N GLU A 120 -10.88 6.16 -7.91
CA GLU A 120 -11.39 6.95 -6.79
C GLU A 120 -12.87 7.30 -6.97
N VAL A 121 -13.62 7.19 -5.87
CA VAL A 121 -15.03 7.59 -5.80
C VAL A 121 -15.16 8.76 -4.83
N LEU A 122 -15.78 9.85 -5.27
CA LEU A 122 -16.02 11.05 -4.47
C LEU A 122 -16.81 10.70 -3.19
N GLY A 123 -16.28 11.05 -2.02
CA GLY A 123 -16.88 10.81 -0.72
C GLY A 123 -16.74 9.38 -0.18
N GLN A 124 -16.07 8.47 -0.89
CA GLN A 124 -16.00 7.06 -0.48
C GLN A 124 -15.02 6.79 0.67
N ARG A 125 -13.87 7.50 0.68
CA ARG A 125 -12.86 7.43 1.76
C ARG A 125 -12.71 8.79 2.45
N PRO A 126 -12.91 8.87 3.78
CA PRO A 126 -12.97 10.13 4.51
C PRO A 126 -11.66 10.95 4.48
N MET A 127 -10.51 10.28 4.46
CA MET A 127 -9.20 10.96 4.53
C MET A 127 -8.70 11.52 3.19
N SER A 128 -9.07 10.89 2.07
CA SER A 128 -8.37 11.11 0.80
C SER A 128 -9.27 11.13 -0.44
N GLN A 129 -10.58 10.93 -0.30
CA GLN A 129 -11.52 10.95 -1.42
C GLN A 129 -12.69 11.92 -1.19
N VAL A 130 -12.60 12.82 -0.21
CA VAL A 130 -13.50 13.96 -0.09
C VAL A 130 -13.00 15.11 -0.95
N GLY A 131 -13.90 15.97 -1.45
CA GLY A 131 -13.57 17.06 -2.37
C GLY A 131 -12.36 17.92 -1.94
N PRO A 132 -12.29 18.42 -0.70
CA PRO A 132 -11.13 19.18 -0.23
C PRO A 132 -9.82 18.39 -0.27
N ALA A 133 -9.83 17.11 0.10
CA ALA A 133 -8.63 16.27 0.08
C ALA A 133 -8.18 15.95 -1.35
N MET A 134 -9.13 15.66 -2.26
CA MET A 134 -8.83 15.47 -3.68
C MET A 134 -8.20 16.74 -4.28
N LYS A 135 -8.74 17.92 -3.97
CA LYS A 135 -8.18 19.20 -4.44
C LYS A 135 -6.75 19.44 -3.96
N ILE A 136 -6.44 19.09 -2.70
CA ILE A 136 -5.07 19.17 -2.17
C ILE A 136 -4.14 18.26 -2.96
N ILE A 137 -4.55 17.00 -3.20
CA ILE A 137 -3.75 16.04 -3.95
C ILE A 137 -3.58 16.50 -5.41
N ASP A 138 -4.64 16.94 -6.07
CA ASP A 138 -4.61 17.41 -7.46
C ASP A 138 -3.71 18.63 -7.64
N ASN A 139 -3.74 19.57 -6.68
CA ASN A 139 -2.83 20.72 -6.69
C ASN A 139 -1.36 20.30 -6.46
N GLU A 140 -1.11 19.31 -5.60
CA GLU A 140 0.24 18.81 -5.31
C GLU A 140 0.88 18.11 -6.51
N ILE A 141 0.08 17.36 -7.29
CA ILE A 141 0.58 16.64 -8.46
C ILE A 141 0.68 17.55 -9.69
N GLY A 142 -0.12 18.61 -9.77
CA GLY A 142 -0.02 19.63 -10.83
C GLY A 142 -0.51 19.20 -12.20
N TYR A 143 -1.28 18.11 -12.31
CA TYR A 143 -1.87 17.62 -13.55
C TYR A 143 -3.27 17.03 -13.32
N GLU A 144 -4.03 16.83 -14.39
CA GLU A 144 -5.42 16.33 -14.29
C GLU A 144 -5.46 14.81 -14.05
N MET A 145 -6.39 14.36 -13.21
CA MET A 145 -6.63 12.95 -12.95
C MET A 145 -8.07 12.59 -13.30
N LEU A 146 -8.26 11.62 -14.21
CA LEU A 146 -9.58 11.13 -14.55
C LEU A 146 -10.09 10.19 -13.44
N ARG A 147 -11.33 10.39 -13.02
CA ARG A 147 -11.98 9.57 -12.00
C ARG A 147 -13.27 9.00 -12.58
N PRO A 148 -13.21 7.93 -13.41
CA PRO A 148 -14.33 7.45 -14.23
C PRO A 148 -15.63 7.20 -13.46
N LEU A 149 -15.51 6.72 -12.23
CA LEU A 149 -16.66 6.40 -11.37
C LEU A 149 -17.41 7.64 -10.86
N SER A 150 -16.73 8.80 -10.75
CA SER A 150 -17.30 10.06 -10.24
C SER A 150 -17.18 11.22 -11.22
N ALA A 151 -16.81 10.97 -12.48
CA ALA A 151 -16.46 12.01 -13.44
C ALA A 151 -17.58 13.04 -13.61
N LYS A 152 -18.83 12.61 -13.71
CA LYS A 152 -20.00 13.49 -13.89
C LYS A 152 -20.30 14.40 -12.68
N LEU A 153 -19.63 14.18 -11.54
CA LEU A 153 -19.72 15.01 -10.33
C LEU A 153 -18.53 15.96 -10.16
N LEU A 154 -17.50 15.79 -10.98
CA LEU A 154 -16.24 16.52 -10.91
C LEU A 154 -16.09 17.43 -12.13
N LYS A 155 -15.16 18.38 -12.04
CA LYS A 155 -14.78 19.23 -13.17
C LYS A 155 -14.24 18.35 -14.30
N GLU A 156 -14.67 18.65 -15.53
CA GLU A 156 -14.16 17.98 -16.73
C GLU A 156 -12.65 18.18 -16.89
N THR A 157 -11.97 17.07 -17.19
CA THR A 157 -10.58 17.10 -17.65
C THR A 157 -10.49 17.64 -19.08
N SER A 158 -9.29 18.03 -19.49
CA SER A 158 -8.98 18.36 -20.89
C SER A 158 -9.29 17.19 -21.84
N TRP A 159 -9.09 15.94 -21.41
CA TRP A 159 -9.40 14.74 -22.20
C TRP A 159 -10.91 14.55 -22.41
N GLU A 160 -11.74 14.93 -21.44
CA GLU A 160 -13.20 14.91 -21.60
C GLU A 160 -13.65 16.02 -22.55
N LYS A 161 -13.12 17.24 -22.40
CA LYS A 161 -13.47 18.39 -23.23
C LYS A 161 -13.08 18.24 -24.69
N SER A 162 -11.95 17.59 -24.96
CA SER A 162 -11.49 17.33 -26.33
C SER A 162 -12.24 16.19 -27.03
N GLY A 163 -13.06 15.44 -26.29
CA GLY A 163 -13.73 14.24 -26.79
C GLY A 163 -12.83 13.00 -26.87
N LEU A 164 -11.58 13.08 -26.37
CA LEU A 164 -10.71 11.90 -26.27
C LEU A 164 -11.35 10.83 -25.38
N VAL A 165 -11.90 11.25 -24.24
CA VAL A 165 -12.71 10.46 -23.32
C VAL A 165 -14.17 10.89 -23.43
N ASP A 166 -15.07 9.93 -23.70
CA ASP A 166 -16.51 10.19 -23.76
C ASP A 166 -17.08 10.25 -22.33
N ARG A 167 -17.30 11.47 -21.84
CA ARG A 167 -17.86 11.74 -20.51
C ARG A 167 -19.24 11.12 -20.30
N GLU A 168 -20.04 10.93 -21.36
CA GLU A 168 -21.37 10.36 -21.21
C GLU A 168 -21.34 8.87 -20.84
N LYS A 169 -20.27 8.18 -21.20
CA LYS A 169 -19.98 6.79 -20.81
C LYS A 169 -19.36 6.66 -19.41
N LEU A 170 -19.08 7.78 -18.73
CA LEU A 170 -18.59 7.80 -17.36
C LEU A 170 -19.75 7.93 -16.35
N LEU A 171 -19.44 7.91 -15.05
CA LEU A 171 -20.44 7.73 -14.00
C LEU A 171 -20.52 8.91 -13.02
N LYS A 172 -21.55 8.85 -12.18
CA LYS A 172 -21.89 9.83 -11.13
C LYS A 172 -21.97 9.20 -9.74
N ILE A 173 -21.13 8.21 -9.45
CA ILE A 173 -21.11 7.51 -8.16
C ILE A 173 -20.45 8.42 -7.11
N GLN A 174 -21.06 8.49 -5.94
CA GLN A 174 -20.50 9.16 -4.76
C GLN A 174 -20.94 8.50 -3.45
N GLY A 175 -20.22 8.80 -2.38
CA GLY A 175 -20.50 8.34 -1.03
C GLY A 175 -19.86 6.98 -0.72
N ARG A 176 -20.25 6.40 0.41
CA ARG A 176 -19.61 5.18 0.96
C ARG A 176 -20.26 3.87 0.52
N GLY A 177 -21.43 3.93 -0.11
CA GLY A 177 -22.10 2.75 -0.65
C GLY A 177 -21.31 2.13 -1.80
N ARG A 178 -21.57 0.84 -2.09
CA ARG A 178 -20.97 0.14 -3.24
C ARG A 178 -22.00 -0.54 -4.15
N LYS A 179 -23.28 -0.26 -3.97
CA LYS A 179 -24.37 -0.96 -4.68
C LYS A 179 -24.25 -0.83 -6.21
N GLU A 180 -23.97 0.37 -6.70
CA GLU A 180 -23.79 0.63 -8.13
C GLU A 180 -22.53 -0.05 -8.67
N GLN A 181 -21.42 0.01 -7.94
CA GLN A 181 -20.19 -0.68 -8.31
C GLN A 181 -20.37 -2.20 -8.38
N MET A 182 -21.11 -2.78 -7.44
CA MET A 182 -21.40 -4.22 -7.45
C MET A 182 -22.27 -4.61 -8.65
N ALA A 183 -23.31 -3.82 -8.97
CA ALA A 183 -24.13 -4.08 -10.16
C ALA A 183 -23.31 -3.97 -11.46
N LEU A 184 -22.37 -3.03 -11.54
CA LEU A 184 -21.45 -2.93 -12.67
C LEU A 184 -20.49 -4.13 -12.73
N ALA A 185 -20.02 -4.63 -11.58
CA ALA A 185 -19.18 -5.81 -11.55
C ALA A 185 -19.88 -7.04 -12.15
N ASP A 186 -21.17 -7.20 -11.86
CA ASP A 186 -22.00 -8.26 -12.44
C ASP A 186 -22.18 -8.06 -13.95
N LYS A 187 -22.47 -6.83 -14.40
CA LYS A 187 -22.55 -6.48 -15.82
C LYS A 187 -21.27 -6.83 -16.57
N PHE A 188 -20.12 -6.44 -16.03
CA PHE A 188 -18.80 -6.69 -16.61
C PHE A 188 -18.30 -8.12 -16.36
N LYS A 189 -19.03 -8.94 -15.60
CA LYS A 189 -18.63 -10.31 -15.20
C LYS A 189 -17.23 -10.34 -14.57
N ILE A 190 -16.89 -9.31 -13.79
CA ILE A 190 -15.62 -9.21 -13.10
C ILE A 190 -15.75 -9.75 -11.68
N LYS A 191 -14.86 -10.67 -11.31
CA LYS A 191 -14.67 -11.03 -9.91
C LYS A 191 -13.83 -9.95 -9.25
N TYR A 192 -14.00 -9.74 -7.96
CA TYR A 192 -13.19 -8.82 -7.16
C TYR A 192 -13.01 -9.39 -5.76
N PRO A 193 -11.88 -9.09 -5.09
CA PRO A 193 -11.69 -9.52 -3.72
C PRO A 193 -12.69 -8.82 -2.80
N THR A 194 -13.00 -9.46 -1.66
CA THR A 194 -13.63 -8.74 -0.54
C THR A 194 -12.75 -7.55 -0.13
N PRO A 195 -13.33 -6.44 0.34
CA PRO A 195 -12.54 -5.33 0.87
C PRO A 195 -11.51 -5.85 1.88
N GLY A 196 -10.22 -5.62 1.62
CA GLY A 196 -9.14 -6.05 2.50
C GLY A 196 -9.11 -5.26 3.80
N GLY A 197 -8.20 -5.67 4.70
CA GLY A 197 -7.88 -4.90 5.90
C GLY A 197 -7.43 -3.47 5.57
N GLY A 198 -7.61 -2.55 6.52
CA GLY A 198 -7.10 -1.18 6.39
C GLY A 198 -5.56 -1.15 6.28
N CYS A 199 -4.98 0.01 5.98
CA CYS A 199 -3.52 0.15 5.93
C CYS A 199 -2.90 -0.14 7.31
N LEU A 200 -1.79 -0.90 7.37
CA LEU A 200 -1.09 -1.22 8.62
C LEU A 200 -0.66 0.04 9.41
N LEU A 201 -0.45 1.16 8.70
CA LEU A 201 -0.11 2.45 9.31
C LEU A 201 -1.26 3.05 10.14
N CYS A 202 -2.49 2.54 9.99
CA CYS A 202 -3.63 2.91 10.82
C CYS A 202 -3.67 2.15 12.15
N GLU A 203 -3.02 0.99 12.23
CA GLU A 203 -3.12 0.09 13.38
C GLU A 203 -2.27 0.61 14.53
N LYS A 204 -2.85 0.73 15.74
CA LYS A 204 -2.22 1.40 16.89
C LYS A 204 -0.82 0.85 17.23
N ILE A 205 -0.69 -0.47 17.30
CA ILE A 205 0.57 -1.14 17.67
C ILE A 205 1.61 -1.00 16.55
N PRO A 206 1.34 -1.42 15.29
CA PRO A 206 2.27 -1.19 14.19
C PRO A 206 2.69 0.27 14.00
N ALA A 207 1.76 1.23 14.14
CA ALA A 207 2.06 2.65 13.97
C ALA A 207 3.03 3.19 15.03
N ALA A 208 2.83 2.85 16.32
CA ALA A 208 3.70 3.28 17.40
C ALA A 208 5.13 2.73 17.22
N ARG A 209 5.23 1.44 16.94
CA ARG A 209 6.48 0.75 16.61
C ARG A 209 7.19 1.36 15.41
N LEU A 210 6.50 1.51 14.28
CA LEU A 210 7.08 2.01 13.04
C LEU A 210 7.60 3.44 13.18
N LYS A 211 6.93 4.28 13.98
CA LYS A 211 7.43 5.63 14.27
C LYS A 211 8.84 5.58 14.87
N ILE A 212 9.06 4.73 15.88
CA ILE A 212 10.38 4.55 16.52
C ILE A 212 11.40 4.01 15.52
N LEU A 213 11.04 2.99 14.74
CA LEU A 213 11.95 2.37 13.78
C LEU A 213 12.36 3.34 12.65
N LEU A 214 11.43 4.19 12.18
CA LEU A 214 11.70 5.22 11.17
C LEU A 214 12.55 6.37 11.72
N GLU A 215 12.28 6.83 12.95
CA GLU A 215 13.08 7.87 13.62
C GLU A 215 14.54 7.42 13.76
N LYS A 216 14.77 6.16 14.14
CA LYS A 216 16.10 5.56 14.29
C LYS A 216 16.73 5.03 12.99
N ASN A 217 16.06 5.20 11.83
CA ASN A 217 16.51 4.70 10.52
C ASN A 217 16.82 3.19 10.51
N LEU A 218 16.04 2.39 11.23
CA LEU A 218 16.23 0.95 11.36
C LEU A 218 15.51 0.12 10.29
N VAL A 219 14.61 0.75 9.52
CA VAL A 219 13.93 0.13 8.40
C VAL A 219 14.65 0.49 7.09
N ASN A 220 15.05 -0.53 6.35
CA ASN A 220 15.59 -0.46 4.99
C ASN A 220 15.11 -1.68 4.19
N GLU A 221 15.56 -1.84 2.95
CA GLU A 221 15.14 -2.96 2.08
C GLU A 221 15.37 -4.34 2.73
N THR A 222 16.48 -4.51 3.45
CA THR A 222 16.83 -5.76 4.12
C THR A 222 15.97 -6.00 5.35
N THR A 223 15.79 -4.99 6.21
CA THR A 223 15.08 -5.13 7.49
C THR A 223 13.57 -4.92 7.39
N LEU A 224 13.05 -4.50 6.23
CA LEU A 224 11.62 -4.26 6.01
C LEU A 224 10.72 -5.44 6.42
N PRO A 225 11.04 -6.71 6.11
CA PRO A 225 10.21 -7.85 6.53
C PRO A 225 10.10 -7.99 8.05
N LEU A 226 11.15 -7.60 8.80
CA LEU A 226 11.14 -7.62 10.27
C LEU A 226 10.21 -6.58 10.85
N SER A 227 9.98 -5.45 10.17
CA SER A 227 9.15 -4.34 10.68
C SER A 227 7.67 -4.72 10.92
N ILE A 228 7.21 -5.82 10.31
CA ILE A 228 5.81 -6.27 10.34
C ILE A 228 5.59 -7.61 11.05
N CYS A 229 6.64 -8.37 11.37
CA CYS A 229 6.54 -9.69 12.02
C CYS A 229 6.99 -9.64 13.49
N GLY A 230 6.72 -10.69 14.26
CA GLY A 230 7.28 -10.82 15.61
C GLY A 230 6.76 -9.82 16.66
N ARG A 231 7.41 -9.87 17.83
CA ARG A 231 7.28 -8.94 18.95
C ARG A 231 8.53 -8.07 18.99
N HIS A 232 8.37 -6.76 19.15
CA HIS A 232 9.49 -5.84 19.04
C HIS A 232 9.86 -5.25 20.38
N PHE A 233 11.16 -5.09 20.61
CA PHE A 233 11.69 -4.46 21.80
C PHE A 233 12.78 -3.47 21.41
N MET A 234 12.89 -2.39 22.17
CA MET A 234 13.99 -1.45 22.10
C MET A 234 14.68 -1.42 23.46
N ILE A 235 15.90 -1.96 23.53
CA ILE A 235 16.67 -2.07 24.78
C ILE A 235 18.09 -1.59 24.50
N ASP A 236 18.56 -0.61 25.26
CA ASP A 236 19.91 -0.03 25.11
C ASP A 236 20.24 0.37 23.66
N ASP A 237 19.28 1.02 22.98
CA ASP A 237 19.33 1.42 21.57
C ASP A 237 19.50 0.27 20.56
N VAL A 238 19.29 -0.98 20.99
CA VAL A 238 19.22 -2.15 20.11
C VAL A 238 17.77 -2.54 19.88
N TRP A 239 17.43 -2.75 18.61
CA TRP A 239 16.13 -3.26 18.19
C TRP A 239 16.14 -4.78 18.13
N PHE A 240 15.19 -5.40 18.81
CA PHE A 240 14.99 -6.85 18.80
C PHE A 240 13.66 -7.21 18.15
N VAL A 241 13.63 -8.36 17.46
CA VAL A 241 12.39 -8.99 16.97
C VAL A 241 12.35 -10.44 17.41
N VAL A 242 11.36 -10.78 18.22
CA VAL A 242 11.12 -12.15 18.71
C VAL A 242 9.98 -12.77 17.92
N ALA A 243 10.26 -13.84 17.18
CA ALA A 243 9.26 -14.55 16.38
C ALA A 243 8.09 -15.08 17.24
N ARG A 244 6.88 -15.12 16.67
CA ARG A 244 5.67 -15.62 17.34
C ARG A 244 5.31 -17.05 16.94
N ASN A 245 5.77 -17.49 15.78
CA ASN A 245 5.47 -18.80 15.19
C ASN A 245 6.55 -19.18 14.17
N GLY A 246 6.50 -20.41 13.68
CA GLY A 246 7.51 -20.95 12.75
C GLY A 246 7.69 -20.13 11.47
N ASN A 247 6.61 -19.61 10.87
CA ASN A 247 6.74 -18.78 9.67
C ASN A 247 7.50 -17.47 9.94
N GLU A 248 7.41 -16.92 11.15
CA GLU A 248 8.19 -15.76 11.55
C GLU A 248 9.63 -16.12 11.90
N CYS A 249 9.88 -17.33 12.43
CA CYS A 249 11.23 -17.86 12.59
C CYS A 249 11.92 -17.93 11.21
N ASP A 250 11.25 -18.47 10.19
CA ASP A 250 11.79 -18.53 8.81
C ASP A 250 12.14 -17.14 8.23
N VAL A 251 11.51 -16.07 8.71
CA VAL A 251 11.86 -14.70 8.33
C VAL A 251 13.08 -14.23 9.11
N VAL A 252 13.09 -14.40 10.43
CA VAL A 252 14.15 -13.96 11.34
C VAL A 252 15.48 -14.69 11.08
N ASP A 253 15.44 -15.99 10.78
CA ASP A 253 16.61 -16.84 10.58
C ASP A 253 17.43 -16.47 9.33
N LYS A 254 16.88 -15.60 8.45
CA LYS A 254 17.58 -15.09 7.26
C LYS A 254 18.56 -13.96 7.57
N PHE A 255 18.56 -13.45 8.80
CA PHE A 255 19.40 -12.33 9.20
C PHE A 255 20.64 -12.82 9.95
N GLU A 256 21.79 -12.25 9.62
CA GLU A 256 23.08 -12.57 10.26
C GLU A 256 23.03 -12.37 11.79
N ASN A 257 22.45 -11.26 12.22
CA ASN A 257 22.30 -10.91 13.62
C ASN A 257 21.03 -11.55 14.21
N SER A 258 21.00 -12.89 14.25
CA SER A 258 19.90 -13.66 14.82
C SER A 258 20.37 -14.82 15.69
N ILE A 259 19.55 -15.16 16.68
CA ILE A 259 19.60 -16.45 17.37
C ILE A 259 18.51 -17.31 16.76
N ILE A 260 18.92 -18.40 16.12
CA ILE A 260 18.02 -19.36 15.46
C ILE A 260 17.20 -20.08 16.54
N GLY A 261 15.89 -20.17 16.33
CA GLY A 261 14.98 -20.92 17.17
C GLY A 261 15.00 -22.43 16.87
N ASP A 262 14.45 -23.22 17.79
CA ASP A 262 14.18 -24.65 17.61
C ASP A 262 12.80 -24.97 18.20
N LYS A 263 12.44 -26.25 18.33
CA LYS A 263 11.15 -26.69 18.85
C LYS A 263 10.87 -26.10 20.24
N GLY A 264 9.95 -25.13 20.27
CA GLY A 264 9.55 -24.44 21.49
C GLY A 264 10.34 -23.16 21.77
N GLN A 265 11.38 -22.83 21.00
CA GLN A 265 12.19 -21.62 21.16
C GLN A 265 12.02 -20.69 19.96
N PRO A 266 11.64 -19.43 20.14
CA PRO A 266 11.49 -18.50 19.02
C PRO A 266 12.85 -18.05 18.49
N SER A 267 12.94 -17.77 17.19
CA SER A 267 14.08 -17.03 16.66
C SER A 267 14.05 -15.58 17.12
N VAL A 268 15.23 -15.01 17.38
CA VAL A 268 15.38 -13.62 17.86
C VAL A 268 16.38 -12.86 17.03
N TYR A 269 15.95 -11.80 16.34
CA TYR A 269 16.80 -10.83 15.67
C TYR A 269 17.28 -9.75 16.66
N PHE A 270 18.47 -9.21 16.42
CA PHE A 270 19.01 -8.02 17.09
C PHE A 270 19.73 -7.10 16.11
N SER A 271 19.56 -5.79 16.22
CA SER A 271 20.13 -4.85 15.22
C SER A 271 21.63 -4.60 15.36
N ASN A 272 22.26 -5.00 16.48
CA ASN A 272 23.68 -4.80 16.77
C ASN A 272 24.22 -5.94 17.64
N GLU A 273 25.43 -6.43 17.36
CA GLU A 273 26.13 -7.48 18.11
C GLU A 273 26.16 -7.29 19.63
N SER A 274 26.17 -6.05 20.11
CA SER A 274 26.06 -5.76 21.56
C SER A 274 24.79 -6.35 22.19
N GLY A 275 23.74 -6.57 21.41
CA GLY A 275 22.46 -7.11 21.86
C GLY A 275 22.42 -8.63 22.02
N LYS A 276 23.45 -9.37 21.61
CA LYS A 276 23.39 -10.85 21.54
C LYS A 276 23.03 -11.51 22.87
N ASP A 277 23.58 -11.03 23.99
CA ASP A 277 23.24 -11.54 25.33
C ASP A 277 21.76 -11.29 25.69
N ILE A 278 21.24 -10.09 25.37
CA ILE A 278 19.84 -9.73 25.59
C ILE A 278 18.92 -10.55 24.68
N ALA A 279 19.32 -10.81 23.44
CA ALA A 279 18.57 -11.67 22.52
C ALA A 279 18.39 -13.07 23.09
N GLY A 280 19.42 -13.66 23.72
CA GLY A 280 19.33 -14.96 24.38
C GLY A 280 18.33 -14.94 25.54
N LYS A 281 18.34 -13.87 26.35
CA LYS A 281 17.36 -13.69 27.44
C LYS A 281 15.93 -13.53 26.91
N LEU A 282 15.75 -12.82 25.80
CA LEU A 282 14.46 -12.69 25.12
C LEU A 282 13.97 -14.04 24.57
N GLN A 283 14.85 -14.85 23.99
CA GLN A 283 14.49 -16.19 23.51
C GLN A 283 13.97 -17.06 24.67
N ILE A 284 14.68 -17.09 25.80
CA ILE A 284 14.26 -17.83 27.00
C ILE A 284 12.95 -17.28 27.59
N ALA A 285 12.73 -15.97 27.55
CA ALA A 285 11.48 -15.39 28.06
C ALA A 285 10.25 -15.79 27.22
N TYR A 286 10.44 -15.98 25.91
CA TYR A 286 9.36 -16.24 24.95
C TYR A 286 9.33 -17.69 24.43
N GLU A 287 10.12 -18.60 24.99
CA GLU A 287 10.01 -20.04 24.73
C GLU A 287 8.71 -20.62 25.31
N THR A 288 8.29 -21.77 24.78
CA THR A 288 7.11 -22.50 25.24
C THR A 288 7.26 -22.93 26.69
N GLY A 289 6.26 -22.60 27.50
CA GLY A 289 6.25 -22.89 28.93
C GLY A 289 5.68 -21.71 29.71
N ASP A 290 5.56 -21.91 31.02
CA ASP A 290 5.19 -20.82 31.93
C ASP A 290 6.42 -19.98 32.27
N ASN A 291 6.51 -18.82 31.62
CA ASN A 291 7.64 -17.90 31.67
C ASN A 291 7.16 -16.46 31.94
N GLU A 292 6.00 -16.28 32.58
CA GLU A 292 5.37 -14.96 32.79
C GLU A 292 6.30 -13.97 33.49
N GLU A 293 6.90 -14.38 34.62
CA GLU A 293 7.87 -13.54 35.35
C GLU A 293 9.08 -13.11 34.50
N LYS A 294 9.48 -13.94 33.52
CA LYS A 294 10.58 -13.60 32.60
C LYS A 294 10.11 -12.60 31.54
N ARG A 295 8.89 -12.75 31.01
CA ARG A 295 8.30 -11.84 30.01
C ARG A 295 8.05 -10.46 30.60
N ASP A 296 7.56 -10.39 31.83
CA ASP A 296 7.24 -9.13 32.51
C ASP A 296 8.45 -8.20 32.62
N LYS A 297 9.66 -8.76 32.75
CA LYS A 297 10.92 -7.99 32.74
C LYS A 297 11.13 -7.23 31.44
N PHE A 298 10.56 -7.71 30.32
CA PHE A 298 10.73 -7.15 28.98
C PHE A 298 9.54 -6.32 28.49
N GLU A 299 8.35 -6.47 29.08
CA GLU A 299 7.14 -5.77 28.60
C GLU A 299 7.30 -4.25 28.58
N LYS A 300 8.04 -3.67 29.53
CA LYS A 300 8.32 -2.22 29.56
C LYS A 300 9.15 -1.70 28.37
N PHE A 301 9.86 -2.60 27.66
CA PHE A 301 10.72 -2.25 26.51
C PHE A 301 10.05 -2.53 25.17
N LYS A 302 8.81 -3.04 25.19
CA LYS A 302 8.08 -3.44 24.00
C LYS A 302 7.61 -2.21 23.22
N ILE A 303 7.76 -2.25 21.90
CA ILE A 303 7.39 -1.17 20.98
C ILE A 303 6.35 -1.60 19.95
#